data_AF-A0A1Z8X872-F1
#
_entry.id   AF-A0A1Z8X872-F1
#
_cell.length_a   1.000
_cell.length_b   1.000
_cell.length_c   1.000
_cell.angle_alpha   90.00
_cell.angle_beta   90.00
_cell.angle_gamma   90.00
#
_symmetry.space_group_name_H-M   'P 1'
#
loop_
_entity.id
_entity.type
_entity.pdbx_description
1 polymer ?
#
loop_
_entity_poly.entity_id
_entity_poly.type
_entity_poly.pdbx_seq_one_letter_code
_entity_poly.pdbx_strand_id
1 'polypeptide(L)'
;MTVLNVLSTNSVAAGASEYQTVQTGYYRVGSTAGAATVSFNGGPAITLVQNEFILIKGGKPGQAKIVKAIDDSTADYYVGEHIQDSSANHPFSVGDFIAIIDDSTSPAIDSNFLSAGTAGKKITAISTMNNILTTDVDSSSASADYTWSSGTKARIQRAVKITAATNAVIVEEVQVVGG
;
A
#
# COMPACT_ATOMS: atom_id res chain seq x y z
N MET A 1 29.30 -9.52 2.63
CA MET A 1 28.94 -8.20 3.17
C MET A 1 27.53 -7.89 2.70
N THR A 2 26.62 -7.61 3.62
CA THR A 2 25.26 -7.15 3.27
C THR A 2 25.34 -5.69 2.86
N VAL A 3 24.90 -5.38 1.64
CA VAL A 3 24.85 -4.00 1.12
C VAL A 3 23.40 -3.53 1.16
N LEU A 4 23.16 -2.29 1.61
CA LEU A 4 21.85 -1.64 1.51
C LEU A 4 21.82 -0.77 0.26
N ASN A 5 20.93 -1.12 -0.68
CA ASN A 5 20.61 -0.26 -1.81
C ASN A 5 19.40 0.59 -1.44
N VAL A 6 19.52 1.92 -1.49
CA VAL A 6 18.40 2.84 -1.20
C VAL A 6 17.56 3.00 -2.45
N LEU A 7 16.26 2.70 -2.35
CA LEU A 7 15.31 2.76 -3.47
C LEU A 7 14.56 4.09 -3.50
N SER A 8 14.25 4.64 -2.34
CA SER A 8 13.58 5.92 -2.17
C SER A 8 14.02 6.60 -0.88
N THR A 9 13.86 7.92 -0.81
CA THR A 9 14.16 8.73 0.37
C THR A 9 13.12 9.82 0.51
N ASN A 10 12.35 9.75 1.60
CA ASN A 10 11.30 10.72 1.91
C ASN A 10 11.54 11.32 3.30
N SER A 11 11.01 12.51 3.54
CA SER A 11 11.01 13.14 4.85
C SER A 11 9.58 13.34 5.33
N VAL A 12 9.25 12.74 6.47
CA VAL A 12 7.94 12.89 7.10
C VAL A 12 8.05 13.98 8.17
N ALA A 13 7.27 15.05 8.01
CA ALA A 13 7.27 16.17 8.96
C ALA A 13 6.77 15.74 10.35
N ALA A 14 7.17 16.48 11.39
CA ALA A 14 6.69 16.28 12.75
C ALA A 14 5.16 16.37 12.84
N GLY A 15 4.53 15.42 13.52
CA GLY A 15 3.08 15.31 13.64
C GLY A 15 2.36 14.82 12.38
N ALA A 16 3.08 14.52 11.29
CA ALA A 16 2.48 14.12 10.02
C ALA A 16 2.47 12.59 9.83
N SER A 17 1.63 12.17 8.88
CA SER A 17 1.66 10.83 8.31
C SER A 17 1.93 10.89 6.82
N GLU A 18 2.69 9.93 6.32
CA GLU A 18 2.90 9.70 4.90
C GLU A 18 2.44 8.28 4.53
N TYR A 19 2.05 8.10 3.27
CA TYR A 19 1.76 6.80 2.70
C TYR A 19 2.62 6.54 1.48
N GLN A 20 3.09 5.32 1.31
CA GLN A 20 3.90 4.93 0.15
C GLN A 20 3.64 3.47 -0.22
N THR A 21 3.69 3.16 -1.52
CA THR A 21 3.61 1.78 -2.00
C THR A 21 4.83 1.00 -1.53
N VAL A 22 4.62 -0.23 -1.05
CA VAL A 22 5.69 -1.08 -0.50
C VAL A 22 6.39 -1.85 -1.63
N GLN A 23 7.67 -1.57 -1.87
CA GLN A 23 8.50 -2.27 -2.86
C GLN A 23 9.25 -3.48 -2.28
N THR A 24 9.91 -3.30 -1.14
CA THR A 24 10.64 -4.34 -0.39
C THR A 24 10.09 -4.48 1.03
N GLY A 25 9.57 -3.37 1.56
CA GLY A 25 9.11 -3.18 2.92
C GLY A 25 10.19 -3.25 3.99
N TYR A 26 11.44 -3.06 3.61
CA TYR A 26 12.54 -2.76 4.53
C TYR A 26 12.80 -1.26 4.50
N TYR A 27 12.90 -0.64 5.67
CA TYR A 27 13.06 0.80 5.80
C TYR A 27 14.26 1.12 6.68
N ARG A 28 15.13 2.00 6.21
CA ARG A 28 16.13 2.66 7.06
C ARG A 28 15.53 3.98 7.53
N VAL A 29 15.42 4.16 8.85
CA VAL A 29 14.68 5.29 9.44
C VAL A 29 15.52 5.96 10.51
N GLY A 30 15.60 7.28 10.47
CA GLY A 30 16.33 8.08 11.44
C GLY A 30 15.81 9.50 11.54
N SER A 31 16.30 10.26 12.51
CA SER A 31 16.01 11.69 12.65
C SER A 31 17.27 12.47 12.98
N THR A 32 17.47 13.60 12.31
CA THR A 32 18.61 14.50 12.52
C THR A 32 18.25 15.69 13.40
N ALA A 33 16.97 16.09 13.43
CA ALA A 33 16.49 17.26 14.17
C ALA A 33 16.43 17.03 15.70
N GLY A 34 16.30 15.78 16.14
CA GLY A 34 16.22 15.40 17.54
C GLY A 34 15.78 13.94 17.69
N ALA A 35 15.63 13.46 18.93
CA ALA A 35 15.00 12.16 19.17
C ALA A 35 13.56 12.19 18.64
N ALA A 36 13.15 11.18 17.89
CA ALA A 36 11.85 11.15 17.22
C ALA A 36 11.07 9.90 17.57
N THR A 37 9.74 9.95 17.49
CA THR A 37 8.87 8.79 17.64
C THR A 37 8.24 8.49 16.30
N VAL A 38 8.45 7.28 15.79
CA VAL A 38 7.89 6.82 14.50
C VAL A 38 7.02 5.59 14.70
N SER A 39 5.95 5.44 13.92
CA SER A 39 5.18 4.21 13.84
C SER A 39 4.82 3.85 12.40
N PHE A 40 4.69 2.55 12.16
CA PHE A 40 4.33 1.98 10.86
C PHE A 40 2.97 1.31 10.96
N ASN A 41 2.05 1.63 10.04
CA ASN A 41 0.68 1.09 9.99
C ASN A 41 -0.12 1.20 11.30
N GLY A 42 0.15 2.22 12.11
CA GLY A 42 -0.48 2.36 13.44
C GLY A 42 -0.04 1.29 14.46
N GLY A 43 1.02 0.55 14.16
CA GLY A 43 1.66 -0.38 15.08
C GLY A 43 2.45 0.31 16.20
N PRO A 44 3.31 -0.43 16.92
CA PRO A 44 4.07 0.10 18.04
C PRO A 44 4.89 1.33 17.67
N ALA A 45 4.90 2.31 18.58
CA ALA A 45 5.76 3.48 18.47
C ALA A 45 7.22 3.08 18.76
N ILE A 46 8.14 3.57 17.93
CA ILE A 46 9.58 3.34 18.01
C ILE A 46 10.25 4.68 18.29
N THR A 47 11.04 4.75 19.35
CA THR A 47 11.87 5.92 19.65
C THR A 47 13.19 5.83 18.90
N LEU A 48 13.43 6.80 18.03
CA LEU A 48 14.67 7.01 17.33
C LEU A 48 15.57 7.92 18.16
N VAL A 49 16.82 7.50 18.35
CA VAL A 49 17.86 8.36 18.90
C VAL A 49 18.30 9.33 17.81
N GLN A 50 18.59 10.58 18.18
CA GLN A 50 19.05 11.58 17.22
C GLN A 50 20.32 11.10 16.51
N ASN A 51 20.38 11.28 15.19
CA ASN A 51 21.45 10.88 14.29
C ASN A 51 21.73 9.37 14.20
N GLU A 52 20.85 8.55 14.76
CA GLU A 52 20.88 7.10 14.56
C GLU A 52 19.83 6.69 13.53
N PHE A 53 20.23 5.77 12.65
CA PHE A 53 19.34 5.14 11.69
C PHE A 53 19.21 3.66 12.03
N ILE A 54 17.98 3.19 12.08
CA ILE A 54 17.65 1.79 12.35
C ILE A 54 16.98 1.15 11.14
N LEU A 55 17.12 -0.17 11.01
CA LEU A 55 16.43 -0.95 10.00
C LEU A 55 15.12 -1.48 10.57
N ILE A 56 14.01 -1.22 9.88
CA ILE A 56 12.65 -1.58 10.28
C ILE A 56 11.99 -2.40 9.18
N LYS A 57 11.23 -3.43 9.53
CA LYS A 57 10.30 -4.10 8.61
C LYS A 57 8.94 -3.43 8.71
N GLY A 58 8.53 -2.71 7.66
CA GLY A 58 7.24 -1.98 7.62
C GLY A 58 6.08 -2.76 6.99
N GLY A 59 6.33 -4.01 6.55
CA GLY A 59 5.36 -4.87 5.89
C GLY A 59 5.99 -5.68 4.76
N LYS A 60 5.35 -6.74 4.27
CA LYS A 60 5.79 -7.46 3.06
C LYS A 60 5.10 -6.86 1.83
N PRO A 61 5.79 -6.63 0.71
CA PRO A 61 5.13 -6.29 -0.54
C PRO A 61 4.01 -7.28 -0.85
N GLY A 62 2.86 -6.78 -1.27
CA GLY A 62 1.70 -7.58 -1.59
C GLY A 62 0.97 -6.97 -2.76
N GLN A 63 0.50 -7.82 -3.67
CA GLN A 63 -0.33 -7.42 -4.79
C GLN A 63 -1.32 -8.51 -5.15
N ALA A 64 -2.43 -8.11 -5.76
CA ALA A 64 -3.38 -9.02 -6.39
C ALA A 64 -3.94 -8.36 -7.66
N LYS A 65 -4.27 -9.18 -8.66
CA LYS A 65 -4.87 -8.71 -9.91
C LYS A 65 -6.37 -8.55 -9.74
N ILE A 66 -6.94 -7.50 -10.33
CA ILE A 66 -8.35 -7.16 -10.29
C ILE A 66 -9.01 -7.70 -11.55
N VAL A 67 -10.03 -8.53 -11.38
CA VAL A 67 -10.82 -9.12 -12.48
C VAL A 67 -12.16 -8.41 -12.67
N LYS A 68 -12.70 -7.81 -11.61
CA LYS A 68 -13.90 -6.99 -11.65
C LYS A 68 -13.83 -5.93 -10.55
N ALA A 69 -14.37 -4.73 -10.79
CA ALA A 69 -14.62 -3.74 -9.76
C ALA A 69 -16.04 -3.17 -9.91
N ILE A 70 -16.73 -2.98 -8.78
CA ILE A 70 -18.08 -2.40 -8.73
C ILE A 70 -17.98 -0.94 -8.34
N ASP A 71 -18.64 -0.06 -9.10
CA ASP A 71 -18.68 1.35 -8.76
C ASP A 71 -19.57 1.61 -7.53
N ASP A 72 -18.99 2.19 -6.49
CA ASP A 72 -19.66 2.55 -5.25
C ASP A 72 -18.82 3.60 -4.50
N SER A 73 -19.43 4.26 -3.52
CA SER A 73 -18.77 5.06 -2.49
C SER A 73 -17.71 4.28 -1.69
N THR A 74 -17.80 2.95 -1.69
CA THR A 74 -16.79 2.01 -1.17
C THR A 74 -16.49 0.93 -2.20
N ALA A 75 -15.63 1.23 -3.17
CA ALA A 75 -15.36 0.35 -4.29
C ALA A 75 -15.02 -1.09 -3.86
N ASP A 76 -15.69 -2.05 -4.48
CA ASP A 76 -15.49 -3.48 -4.28
C ASP A 76 -14.62 -4.05 -5.41
N TYR A 77 -13.46 -4.61 -5.07
CA TYR A 77 -12.54 -5.24 -6.01
C TYR A 77 -12.58 -6.75 -5.89
N TYR A 78 -12.99 -7.41 -6.97
CA TYR A 78 -12.85 -8.86 -7.13
C TYR A 78 -11.43 -9.14 -7.57
N VAL A 79 -10.67 -9.88 -6.76
CA VAL A 79 -9.27 -10.19 -7.04
C VAL A 79 -9.04 -11.67 -7.29
N GLY A 80 -8.04 -11.98 -8.13
CA GLY A 80 -7.68 -13.35 -8.48
C GLY A 80 -7.47 -13.53 -9.98
N GLU A 81 -7.64 -14.76 -10.46
CA GLU A 81 -7.51 -15.05 -11.89
C GLU A 81 -8.85 -15.04 -12.65
N HIS A 82 -9.96 -15.33 -11.98
CA HIS A 82 -11.32 -15.30 -12.52
C HIS A 82 -12.34 -14.77 -11.50
N ILE A 83 -13.52 -14.34 -11.95
CA ILE A 83 -14.54 -13.67 -11.10
C ILE A 83 -15.11 -14.60 -10.03
N GLN A 84 -15.22 -15.90 -10.32
CA GLN A 84 -15.75 -16.91 -9.40
C GLN A 84 -14.67 -17.49 -8.47
N ASP A 85 -13.50 -16.86 -8.37
CA ASP A 85 -12.43 -17.35 -7.50
C ASP A 85 -12.86 -17.19 -6.05
N SER A 86 -13.24 -18.30 -5.42
CA SER A 86 -13.69 -18.36 -4.04
C SER A 86 -12.57 -18.76 -3.08
N SER A 87 -11.32 -18.83 -3.54
CA SER A 87 -10.17 -19.22 -2.71
C SER A 87 -9.47 -17.99 -2.16
N ALA A 88 -9.30 -17.86 -0.85
CA ALA A 88 -8.69 -16.68 -0.20
C ALA A 88 -7.17 -16.52 -0.50
N ASN A 89 -6.83 -16.25 -1.77
CA ASN A 89 -5.47 -16.33 -2.32
C ASN A 89 -4.76 -14.97 -2.41
N HIS A 90 -5.31 -13.91 -1.82
CA HIS A 90 -4.69 -12.58 -1.84
C HIS A 90 -3.89 -12.31 -0.55
N PRO A 91 -2.82 -11.49 -0.60
CA PRO A 91 -1.97 -11.24 0.56
C PRO A 91 -2.53 -10.18 1.53
N PHE A 92 -3.79 -9.76 1.37
CA PHE A 92 -4.37 -8.62 2.09
C PHE A 92 -5.25 -8.99 3.29
N SER A 93 -5.39 -8.04 4.20
CA SER A 93 -6.22 -8.06 5.40
C SER A 93 -6.97 -6.73 5.56
N VAL A 94 -8.08 -6.74 6.31
CA VAL A 94 -8.80 -5.51 6.67
C VAL A 94 -7.85 -4.55 7.41
N GLY A 95 -7.88 -3.28 7.03
CA GLY A 95 -7.00 -2.24 7.57
C GLY A 95 -5.69 -2.07 6.80
N ASP A 96 -5.37 -2.95 5.85
CA ASP A 96 -4.21 -2.76 4.98
C ASP A 96 -4.38 -1.52 4.10
N PHE A 97 -3.37 -0.65 4.09
CA PHE A 97 -3.29 0.46 3.14
C PHE A 97 -2.90 -0.04 1.76
N ILE A 98 -3.46 0.56 0.72
CA ILE A 98 -3.39 0.07 -0.65
C ILE A 98 -3.31 1.20 -1.68
N ALA A 99 -2.83 0.83 -2.86
CA ALA A 99 -2.90 1.58 -4.10
C ALA A 99 -3.66 0.73 -5.13
N ILE A 100 -4.47 1.37 -5.97
CA ILE A 100 -5.10 0.73 -7.13
C ILE A 100 -4.44 1.30 -8.38
N ILE A 101 -3.76 0.43 -9.11
CA ILE A 101 -2.89 0.79 -10.22
C ILE A 101 -3.44 0.19 -11.52
N ASP A 102 -3.59 1.05 -12.52
CA ASP A 102 -3.76 0.63 -13.89
C ASP A 102 -2.42 0.12 -14.44
N ASP A 103 -2.40 -1.15 -14.86
CA ASP A 103 -1.22 -1.80 -15.44
C ASP A 103 -1.30 -1.85 -16.97
N SER A 104 -1.76 -0.74 -17.57
CA SER A 104 -2.12 -0.67 -19.00
C SER A 104 -3.22 -1.69 -19.35
N THR A 105 -4.31 -1.62 -18.60
CA THR A 105 -5.44 -2.55 -18.70
C THR A 105 -6.19 -2.48 -20.02
N SER A 106 -6.78 -3.62 -20.41
CA SER A 106 -7.66 -3.74 -21.58
C SER A 106 -8.87 -4.63 -21.26
N PRO A 107 -10.11 -4.11 -21.15
CA PRO A 107 -10.48 -2.70 -21.26
C PRO A 107 -9.82 -1.86 -20.18
N ALA A 108 -9.67 -0.56 -20.44
CA ALA A 108 -9.11 0.36 -19.46
C ALA A 108 -10.02 0.43 -18.23
N ILE A 109 -9.44 0.34 -17.04
CA ILE A 109 -10.13 0.62 -15.79
C ILE A 109 -10.38 2.14 -15.68
N ASP A 110 -11.58 2.53 -15.26
CA ASP A 110 -11.92 3.94 -15.06
C ASP A 110 -11.06 4.56 -13.95
N SER A 111 -10.61 5.80 -14.15
CA SER A 111 -9.74 6.51 -13.20
C SER A 111 -10.36 6.69 -11.81
N ASN A 112 -11.68 6.64 -11.68
CA ASN A 112 -12.37 6.72 -10.39
C ASN A 112 -12.11 5.50 -9.49
N PHE A 113 -11.71 4.36 -10.06
CA PHE A 113 -11.24 3.20 -9.28
C PHE A 113 -9.77 3.32 -8.85
N LEU A 114 -9.01 4.23 -9.46
CA LEU A 114 -7.58 4.30 -9.23
C LEU A 114 -7.26 5.04 -7.93
N SER A 115 -6.17 4.61 -7.28
CA SER A 115 -5.67 5.26 -6.08
C SER A 115 -4.16 5.21 -6.05
N ALA A 116 -3.52 6.37 -5.94
CA ALA A 116 -2.09 6.45 -5.67
C ALA A 116 -1.77 5.85 -4.30
N GLY A 117 -0.58 5.25 -4.13
CA GLY A 117 -0.14 4.72 -2.83
C GLY A 117 0.00 5.80 -1.75
N THR A 118 0.09 7.07 -2.14
CA THR A 118 0.13 8.24 -1.26
C THR A 118 -1.25 8.69 -0.76
N ALA A 119 -2.34 8.18 -1.36
CA ALA A 119 -3.71 8.61 -1.03
C ALA A 119 -4.22 8.05 0.31
N GLY A 120 -3.53 7.08 0.90
CA GLY A 120 -3.89 6.51 2.21
C GLY A 120 -5.17 5.69 2.21
N LYS A 121 -5.59 5.20 1.04
CA LYS A 121 -6.73 4.29 0.89
C LYS A 121 -6.44 2.94 1.54
N LYS A 122 -7.46 2.28 2.05
CA LYS A 122 -7.35 1.02 2.79
C LYS A 122 -8.48 0.06 2.48
N ILE A 123 -8.24 -1.20 2.80
CA ILE A 123 -9.27 -2.24 2.81
C ILE A 123 -10.13 -2.08 4.06
N THR A 124 -11.45 -2.03 3.88
CA THR A 124 -12.44 -1.84 4.94
C THR A 124 -13.17 -3.13 5.27
N ALA A 125 -13.35 -4.03 4.30
CA ALA A 125 -13.91 -5.35 4.51
C ALA A 125 -13.33 -6.37 3.49
N ILE A 126 -13.42 -7.65 3.84
CA ILE A 126 -13.05 -8.76 2.96
C ILE A 126 -14.20 -9.76 2.98
N SER A 127 -14.80 -10.02 1.82
CA SER A 127 -15.68 -11.16 1.63
C SER A 127 -14.86 -12.33 1.09
N THR A 128 -14.79 -13.41 1.87
CA THR A 128 -14.15 -14.66 1.44
C THR A 128 -14.93 -15.36 0.34
N MET A 129 -16.23 -15.06 0.19
CA MET A 129 -16.97 -15.44 -1.00
C MET A 129 -16.56 -14.50 -2.15
N ASN A 130 -15.94 -15.07 -3.19
CA ASN A 130 -15.50 -14.41 -4.43
C ASN A 130 -14.28 -13.47 -4.32
N ASN A 131 -13.46 -13.58 -3.25
CA ASN A 131 -12.25 -12.77 -3.08
C ASN A 131 -12.50 -11.26 -3.26
N ILE A 132 -13.53 -10.75 -2.59
CA ILE A 132 -13.90 -9.34 -2.72
C ILE A 132 -13.18 -8.55 -1.63
N LEU A 133 -12.45 -7.53 -2.07
CA LEU A 133 -11.83 -6.52 -1.22
C LEU A 133 -12.64 -5.23 -1.31
N THR A 134 -13.40 -4.92 -0.26
CA THR A 134 -14.08 -3.63 -0.12
C THR A 134 -13.07 -2.60 0.39
N THR A 135 -13.08 -1.40 -0.18
CA THR A 135 -12.10 -0.35 0.13
C THR A 135 -12.79 0.98 0.48
N ASP A 136 -12.00 1.98 0.87
CA ASP A 136 -12.44 3.38 1.00
C ASP A 136 -12.15 4.24 -0.25
N VAL A 137 -11.90 3.59 -1.39
CA VAL A 137 -11.88 4.27 -2.70
C VAL A 137 -13.33 4.59 -3.07
N ASP A 138 -13.60 5.85 -3.39
CA ASP A 138 -14.90 6.31 -3.87
C ASP A 138 -14.87 6.30 -5.39
N SER A 139 -15.47 5.27 -5.98
CA SER A 139 -15.59 5.10 -7.42
C SER A 139 -16.98 5.44 -7.94
N SER A 140 -17.85 6.05 -7.12
CA SER A 140 -19.27 6.32 -7.45
C SER A 140 -19.49 7.22 -8.68
N SER A 141 -18.44 7.90 -9.14
CA SER A 141 -18.45 8.72 -10.37
C SER A 141 -17.94 7.99 -11.61
N ALA A 142 -17.60 6.69 -11.51
CA ALA A 142 -17.28 5.87 -12.66
C ALA A 142 -18.49 5.71 -13.58
N SER A 143 -18.23 5.61 -14.88
CA SER A 143 -19.32 5.48 -15.86
C SER A 143 -19.94 4.08 -15.91
N ALA A 144 -19.24 3.06 -15.41
CA ALA A 144 -19.69 1.69 -15.26
C ALA A 144 -18.73 0.86 -14.37
N ASP A 145 -19.21 -0.30 -13.90
CA ASP A 145 -18.40 -1.42 -13.43
C ASP A 145 -17.21 -1.70 -14.36
N TYR A 146 -16.05 -1.95 -13.77
CA TYR A 146 -14.90 -2.53 -14.49
C TYR A 146 -15.03 -4.05 -14.54
N THR A 147 -14.92 -4.66 -15.71
CA THR A 147 -14.80 -6.12 -15.84
C THR A 147 -13.69 -6.45 -16.84
N TRP A 148 -12.69 -7.19 -16.37
CA TRP A 148 -11.61 -7.66 -17.22
C TRP A 148 -12.12 -8.70 -18.22
N SER A 149 -11.65 -8.62 -19.47
CA SER A 149 -11.99 -9.59 -20.51
C SER A 149 -10.76 -10.27 -21.11
N SER A 150 -9.65 -9.55 -21.32
CA SER A 150 -8.43 -10.09 -21.93
C SER A 150 -7.21 -9.21 -21.62
N GLY A 151 -5.98 -9.66 -21.90
CA GLY A 151 -4.79 -8.83 -21.70
C GLY A 151 -4.47 -8.51 -20.23
N THR A 152 -3.80 -7.38 -19.98
CA THR A 152 -3.33 -7.00 -18.64
C THR A 152 -4.46 -6.57 -17.72
N LYS A 153 -4.35 -6.92 -16.43
CA LYS A 153 -5.33 -6.61 -15.38
C LYS A 153 -4.84 -5.47 -14.52
N ALA A 154 -5.76 -4.67 -13.99
CA ALA A 154 -5.44 -3.69 -12.94
C ALA A 154 -4.99 -4.46 -11.71
N ARG A 155 -4.29 -3.80 -10.80
CA ARG A 155 -3.82 -4.45 -9.58
C ARG A 155 -4.02 -3.57 -8.36
N ILE A 156 -4.32 -4.24 -7.27
CA ILE A 156 -4.18 -3.68 -5.93
C ILE A 156 -2.74 -3.95 -5.46
N GLN A 157 -2.09 -2.94 -4.89
CA GLN A 157 -0.75 -3.03 -4.31
C GLN A 157 -0.78 -2.55 -2.87
N ARG A 158 0.02 -3.18 -2.01
CA ARG A 158 0.14 -2.77 -0.61
C ARG A 158 0.86 -1.43 -0.50
N ALA A 159 0.32 -0.55 0.33
CA ALA A 159 0.97 0.65 0.82
C ALA A 159 1.25 0.53 2.33
N VAL A 160 2.12 1.40 2.83
CA VAL A 160 2.45 1.53 4.25
C VAL A 160 2.12 2.94 4.70
N LYS A 161 1.55 3.07 5.90
CA LYS A 161 1.43 4.34 6.62
C LYS A 161 2.64 4.53 7.51
N ILE A 162 3.29 5.68 7.46
CA ILE A 162 4.38 6.05 8.36
C ILE A 162 3.99 7.31 9.08
N THR A 163 4.06 7.31 10.41
CA THR A 163 3.69 8.46 11.24
C THR A 163 4.92 8.92 12.02
N ALA A 164 5.27 10.20 11.86
CA ALA A 164 6.34 10.84 12.63
C ALA A 164 5.70 11.67 13.74
N ALA A 165 5.59 11.12 14.93
CA ALA A 165 4.74 11.69 15.97
C ALA A 165 5.34 12.95 16.63
N THR A 166 6.66 13.02 16.79
CA THR A 166 7.31 14.08 17.60
C THR A 166 8.24 14.99 16.80
N ASN A 167 9.21 14.43 16.09
CA ASN A 167 10.16 15.15 15.25
C ASN A 167 10.11 14.61 13.83
N ALA A 168 10.56 15.42 12.87
CA ALA A 168 10.66 14.99 11.48
C ALA A 168 11.60 13.79 11.36
N VAL A 169 11.24 12.83 10.51
CA VAL A 169 12.04 11.62 10.26
C VAL A 169 12.39 11.53 8.79
N ILE A 170 13.54 10.94 8.52
CA ILE A 170 13.96 10.53 7.19
C ILE A 170 13.65 9.04 7.08
N VAL A 171 12.93 8.66 6.03
CA VAL A 171 12.56 7.28 5.74
C VAL A 171 13.10 6.91 4.38
N GLU A 172 13.85 5.82 4.33
CA GLU A 172 14.36 5.28 3.10
C GLU A 172 13.83 3.87 2.92
N GLU A 173 13.13 3.58 1.82
CA GLU A 173 12.88 2.19 1.46
C GLU A 173 14.17 1.62 0.88
N VAL A 174 14.60 0.47 1.39
CA VAL A 174 15.88 -0.14 1.03
C VAL A 174 15.71 -1.57 0.55
N GLN A 175 16.60 -1.98 -0.33
CA GLN A 175 16.81 -3.39 -0.66
C GLN A 175 18.06 -3.90 0.06
N VAL A 176 17.91 -5.01 0.77
CA VAL A 176 19.01 -5.73 1.40
C VAL A 176 19.61 -6.69 0.37
N VAL A 177 20.89 -6.51 0.01
CA VAL A 177 21.58 -7.29 -1.04
C VAL A 177 22.68 -8.16 -0.43
N GLY A 178 22.75 -9.42 -0.86
CA GLY A 178 23.85 -10.34 -0.51
C GLY A 178 23.74 -10.97 0.89
N GLY A 179 22.51 -11.29 1.31
CA GLY A 179 22.22 -12.14 2.48
C GLY A 179 21.94 -13.58 2.07
#